data_AF-A0A367LUY9-F1
#
_entry.id   AF-A0A367LUY9-F1
#
_cell.length_a   1.000
_cell.length_b   1.000
_cell.length_c   1.000
_cell.angle_alpha   90.00
_cell.angle_beta   90.00
_cell.angle_gamma   90.00
#
_symmetry.space_group_name_H-M   'P 1'
#
loop_
_entity.id
_entity.type
_entity.pdbx_description
1 polymer ?
#
loop_
_entity_poly.entity_id
_entity_poly.type
_entity_poly.pdbx_seq_one_letter_code
_entity_poly.pdbx_strand_id
1 'polypeptide(L)'
;QLKDEIVQAFLPRAFIRKATTYAAIAPALGLIIVNESSAKKAEDLLSTLREAVGSLPVRPVAVKVAPSATLTDWLKNQQASEGFFVLDNCELSDTHE
;
A
#
# COMPACT_ATOMS: atom_id res chain seq x y z
N GLN A 1 -28.00 18.86 -10.54
CA GLN A 1 -29.15 19.56 -9.91
C GLN A 1 -29.86 18.66 -8.90
N LEU A 2 -30.83 17.82 -9.27
CA LEU A 2 -31.59 17.04 -8.27
C LEU A 2 -30.70 16.14 -7.37
N LYS A 3 -29.68 15.50 -7.94
CA LYS A 3 -28.72 14.67 -7.18
C LYS A 3 -27.93 15.47 -6.15
N ASP A 4 -27.49 16.67 -6.51
CA ASP A 4 -26.64 17.50 -5.65
C ASP A 4 -27.44 18.08 -4.48
N GLU A 5 -28.70 18.46 -4.74
CA GLU A 5 -29.67 18.89 -3.73
C GLU A 5 -29.93 17.78 -2.70
N ILE A 6 -30.10 16.54 -3.17
CA ILE A 6 -30.26 15.37 -2.30
C ILE A 6 -28.99 15.16 -1.46
N VAL A 7 -27.79 15.21 -2.06
CA VAL A 7 -26.53 15.05 -1.31
C VAL A 7 -26.40 16.15 -0.23
N GLN A 8 -26.67 17.41 -0.56
CA GLN A 8 -26.57 18.52 0.37
C GLN A 8 -27.57 18.41 1.54
N ALA A 9 -28.79 17.92 1.27
CA ALA A 9 -29.80 17.70 2.29
C ALA A 9 -29.46 16.53 3.25
N PHE A 10 -28.80 15.48 2.74
CA PHE A 10 -28.51 14.27 3.54
C PHE A 10 -27.10 14.22 4.13
N LEU A 11 -26.12 14.97 3.62
CA LEU A 11 -24.74 15.04 4.16
C LEU A 11 -24.70 15.32 5.68
N PRO A 12 -25.42 16.32 6.25
CA PRO A 12 -25.37 16.59 7.68
C PRO A 12 -25.98 15.48 8.54
N ARG A 13 -26.75 14.57 7.95
CA ARG A 13 -27.37 13.41 8.62
C ARG A 13 -26.58 12.13 8.39
N ALA A 14 -25.54 12.16 7.57
CA ALA A 14 -24.74 10.99 7.27
C ALA A 14 -23.89 10.57 8.48
N PHE A 15 -23.83 9.26 8.75
CA PHE A 15 -22.95 8.74 9.78
C PHE A 15 -21.49 8.87 9.37
N ILE A 16 -20.64 9.26 10.32
CA ILE A 16 -19.21 9.39 10.11
C ILE A 16 -18.54 8.02 10.27
N ARG A 17 -17.84 7.57 9.23
CA ARG A 17 -16.89 6.46 9.34
C ARG A 17 -15.48 7.03 9.53
N LYS A 18 -14.88 6.79 10.69
CA LYS A 18 -13.49 7.16 10.96
C LYS A 18 -12.56 6.02 10.53
N ALA A 19 -11.43 6.37 9.92
CA ALA A 19 -10.33 5.47 9.61
C ALA A 19 -9.02 6.15 10.01
N THR A 20 -8.06 5.38 10.50
CA THR A 20 -6.74 5.87 10.88
C THR A 20 -5.70 5.06 10.14
N THR A 21 -4.76 5.73 9.49
CA THR A 21 -3.62 5.10 8.81
C THR A 21 -2.37 5.49 9.58
N TYR A 22 -1.61 4.49 10.02
CA TYR A 22 -0.37 4.71 10.75
C TYR A 22 0.83 4.64 9.80
N ALA A 23 1.86 5.44 10.08
CA ALA A 23 3.14 5.35 9.40
C ALA A 23 4.28 5.46 10.41
N ALA A 24 5.33 4.67 10.19
CA ALA A 24 6.59 4.75 10.92
C ALA A 24 7.65 5.40 10.02
N ILE A 25 8.32 6.42 10.52
CA ILE A 25 9.41 7.12 9.82
C ILE A 25 10.71 6.68 10.47
N ALA A 26 11.60 6.07 9.67
CA ALA A 26 12.89 5.57 10.11
C ALA A 26 14.02 6.27 9.33
N PRO A 27 14.43 7.49 9.72
CA PRO A 27 15.42 8.28 8.97
C PRO A 27 16.77 7.58 8.86
N ALA A 28 17.19 6.85 9.90
CA ALA A 28 18.45 6.09 9.89
C ALA A 28 18.49 4.99 8.83
N LEU A 29 17.32 4.47 8.42
CA LEU A 29 17.19 3.48 7.36
C LEU A 29 16.83 4.12 6.00
N GLY A 30 16.49 5.42 5.99
CA GLY A 30 15.97 6.10 4.81
C GLY A 30 14.59 5.60 4.37
N LEU A 31 13.77 5.07 5.31
CA LEU A 31 12.50 4.44 5.01
C LEU A 31 11.32 5.13 5.70
N ILE A 32 10.18 5.11 5.01
CA ILE A 32 8.85 5.37 5.59
C ILE A 32 8.01 4.13 5.35
N ILE A 33 7.48 3.57 6.43
CA ILE A 33 6.67 2.35 6.43
C ILE A 33 5.24 2.75 6.71
N VAL A 34 4.33 2.50 5.77
CA VAL A 34 2.91 2.79 5.92
C VAL A 34 2.16 1.50 6.25
N ASN A 35 1.37 1.51 7.31
CA ASN A 35 0.57 0.36 7.76
C ASN A 35 -0.77 0.31 7.00
N GLU A 36 -0.72 0.05 5.69
CA GLU A 36 -1.90 -0.09 4.84
C GLU A 36 -1.59 -0.96 3.61
N SER A 37 -2.54 -1.80 3.19
CA SER A 37 -2.39 -2.65 2.01
C SER A 37 -2.70 -1.93 0.70
N SER A 38 -3.46 -0.83 0.76
CA SER A 38 -3.82 -0.02 -0.41
C SER A 38 -2.76 1.03 -0.70
N ALA A 39 -2.11 0.92 -1.87
CA ALA A 39 -1.18 1.93 -2.36
C ALA A 39 -1.81 3.34 -2.39
N LYS A 40 -3.09 3.45 -2.79
CA LYS A 40 -3.81 4.74 -2.83
C LYS A 40 -3.85 5.43 -1.46
N LYS A 41 -4.24 4.71 -0.41
CA LYS A 41 -4.30 5.27 0.93
C LYS A 41 -2.91 5.61 1.49
N ALA A 42 -1.89 4.83 1.11
CA ALA A 42 -0.52 5.15 1.47
C ALA A 42 -0.06 6.46 0.80
N GLU A 43 -0.38 6.65 -0.47
CA GLU A 43 -0.14 7.90 -1.20
C GLU A 43 -0.92 9.09 -0.60
N ASP A 44 -2.19 8.89 -0.20
CA ASP A 44 -2.98 9.95 0.48
C ASP A 44 -2.29 10.41 1.77
N LEU A 45 -1.76 9.47 2.57
CA LEU A 45 -0.97 9.79 3.78
C LEU A 45 0.31 10.53 3.42
N LEU A 46 1.11 10.03 2.47
CA LEU A 46 2.38 10.64 2.07
C LEU A 46 2.18 12.03 1.44
N SER A 47 1.08 12.24 0.72
CA SER A 47 0.70 13.53 0.16
C SER A 47 0.35 14.52 1.27
N THR A 48 -0.49 14.12 2.22
CA THR A 48 -0.82 14.94 3.39
C THR A 48 0.43 15.27 4.21
N LEU A 49 1.34 14.31 4.39
CA LEU A 49 2.60 14.53 5.10
C LEU A 49 3.50 15.51 4.33
N ARG A 50 3.57 15.39 3.00
CA ARG A 50 4.31 16.33 2.13
C ARG A 50 3.78 17.74 2.25
N GLU A 51 2.46 17.92 2.27
CA GLU A 51 1.83 19.24 2.48
C GLU A 51 2.20 19.82 3.85
N ALA A 52 2.22 18.99 4.90
CA ALA A 52 2.55 19.42 6.25
C ALA A 52 4.03 19.82 6.44
N VAL A 53 4.96 19.15 5.73
CA VAL A 53 6.42 19.40 5.87
C VAL A 53 7.03 20.17 4.70
N GLY A 54 6.24 20.53 3.70
CA GLY A 54 6.64 21.24 2.48
C GLY A 54 7.20 20.34 1.39
N SER A 55 8.21 19.52 1.69
CA SER A 55 8.81 18.61 0.71
C SER A 55 9.11 17.23 1.29
N LEU A 56 8.77 16.19 0.53
CA LEU A 56 9.01 14.80 0.92
C LEU A 56 9.40 13.97 -0.31
N PRO A 57 10.70 13.92 -0.67
CA PRO A 57 11.18 13.20 -1.84
C PRO A 57 11.28 11.70 -1.56
N VAL A 58 10.14 11.00 -1.66
CA VAL A 58 10.05 9.56 -1.45
C VAL A 58 9.56 8.84 -2.71
N ARG A 59 9.93 7.56 -2.84
CA ARG A 59 9.49 6.67 -3.91
C ARG A 59 9.19 5.29 -3.33
N PRO A 60 8.25 4.53 -3.90
CA PRO A 60 8.03 3.14 -3.52
C PRO A 60 9.33 2.31 -3.66
N VAL A 61 9.46 1.30 -2.80
CA VAL A 61 10.61 0.39 -2.86
C VAL A 61 10.57 -0.37 -4.19
N ALA A 62 11.69 -0.33 -4.91
CA ALA A 62 11.89 -1.08 -6.13
C ALA A 62 13.01 -2.11 -5.93
N VAL A 63 12.82 -3.29 -6.53
CA VAL A 63 13.78 -4.40 -6.48
C VAL A 63 14.36 -4.66 -7.88
N LYS A 64 15.55 -5.26 -7.94
CA LYS A 64 16.26 -5.52 -9.21
C LYS A 64 15.66 -6.67 -10.02
N VAL A 65 15.10 -7.67 -9.34
CA VAL A 65 14.47 -8.85 -9.94
C VAL A 65 12.97 -8.74 -9.68
N ALA A 66 12.15 -9.06 -10.69
CA ALA A 66 10.70 -9.04 -10.56
C ALA A 66 10.26 -9.95 -9.39
N PRO A 67 9.47 -9.44 -8.42
CA PRO A 67 9.01 -10.26 -7.30
C PRO A 67 8.29 -11.53 -7.72
N SER A 68 7.48 -11.47 -8.80
CA SER A 68 6.79 -12.64 -9.34
C SER A 68 7.77 -13.75 -9.74
N ALA A 69 8.83 -13.42 -10.48
CA ALA A 69 9.84 -14.38 -10.90
C ALA A 69 10.56 -15.03 -9.70
N THR A 70 10.95 -14.23 -8.69
CA THR A 70 11.59 -14.73 -7.47
C THR A 70 10.66 -15.64 -6.67
N LEU A 71 9.40 -15.26 -6.49
CA LEU A 71 8.42 -16.05 -5.74
C LEU A 71 8.05 -17.35 -6.48
N THR A 72 7.97 -17.33 -7.82
CA THR A 72 7.80 -18.55 -8.63
C THR A 72 8.98 -19.49 -8.48
N ASP A 73 10.21 -18.97 -8.48
CA ASP A 73 11.42 -19.78 -8.30
C ASP A 73 11.46 -20.44 -6.92
N TRP A 74 11.08 -19.73 -5.86
CA TRP A 74 11.00 -20.28 -4.51
C TRP A 74 10.03 -21.46 -4.41
N LEU A 75 8.85 -21.32 -5.03
CA LEU A 75 7.84 -22.37 -5.03
C LEU A 75 8.29 -23.57 -5.89
N LYS A 76 8.91 -23.31 -7.04
CA LYS A 76 9.41 -24.34 -7.97
C LYS A 76 10.53 -25.18 -7.36
N ASN A 77 11.47 -24.53 -6.67
CA ASN A 77 12.63 -25.20 -6.08
C ASN A 77 12.39 -25.64 -4.63
N GLN A 78 11.21 -25.34 -4.06
CA GLN A 78 10.87 -25.56 -2.65
C GLN A 78 11.91 -24.97 -1.68
N GLN A 79 12.54 -23.86 -2.08
CA GLN A 79 13.62 -23.22 -1.34
C GLN A 79 13.45 -21.70 -1.40
N ALA A 80 13.14 -21.10 -0.25
CA ALA A 80 13.13 -19.65 -0.11
C ALA A 80 14.54 -19.10 0.16
N SER A 81 14.71 -17.80 -0.01
CA SER A 81 15.94 -17.10 0.38
C SER A 81 16.16 -17.14 1.90
N GLU A 82 17.40 -16.89 2.33
CA GLU A 82 17.78 -16.92 3.74
C GLU A 82 16.86 -16.06 4.62
N GLY A 83 16.39 -16.64 5.73
CA GLY A 83 15.46 -15.99 6.66
C GLY A 83 13.99 -16.02 6.26
N PHE A 84 13.65 -16.60 5.10
CA PHE A 84 12.26 -16.79 4.63
C PHE A 84 11.88 -18.27 4.53
N PHE A 85 10.58 -18.53 4.61
CA PHE A 85 9.99 -19.87 4.50
C PHE A 85 8.75 -19.81 3.62
N VAL A 86 8.59 -20.78 2.72
CA VAL A 86 7.35 -20.95 1.95
C VAL A 86 6.31 -21.57 2.88
N LEU A 87 5.13 -20.95 2.95
CA LEU A 87 4.00 -21.42 3.75
C LEU A 87 2.98 -22.16 2.88
N ASP A 88 1.73 -22.23 3.31
CA ASP A 88 0.66 -23.04 2.73
C ASP A 88 -0.28 -22.29 1.77
N ASN A 89 -0.10 -20.97 1.60
CA ASN A 89 -0.96 -20.13 0.78
C ASN A 89 -0.18 -19.43 -0.35
N CYS A 90 -0.73 -19.44 -1.56
CA CYS A 90 -0.22 -18.68 -2.70
C CYS A 90 -1.35 -18.32 -3.67
N GLU A 91 -1.10 -17.29 -4.49
CA GLU A 91 -1.95 -16.89 -5.61
C GLU A 91 -1.15 -17.05 -6.91
N LEU A 92 -1.73 -17.74 -7.90
CA LEU A 92 -1.11 -18.01 -9.19
C LEU A 92 -1.99 -17.43 -10.30
N SER A 93 -1.35 -16.80 -11.28
CA SER A 93 -2.02 -16.20 -12.44
C SER A 93 -1.32 -16.66 -13.72
N ASP A 94 -2.08 -16.85 -14.79
CA ASP A 94 -1.50 -17.14 -16.12
C ASP A 94 -0.74 -15.92 -16.64
N THR A 95 0.24 -16.13 -17.50
CA THR A 95 0.97 -15.04 -18.15
C THR A 95 0.17 -14.35 -19.25
N HIS A 96 -0.97 -14.92 -19.66
CA HIS A 96 -1.75 -14.51 -20.83
C HIS A 96 -3.07 -13.80 -20.53
N GLU A 97 -3.38 -13.51 -19.26
CA GLU A 97 -4.46 -12.58 -18.89
C GLU A 97 -3.99 -11.12 -18.84
#